data_AF-A0A946Y675-F1
#
_entry.id   AF-A0A946Y675-F1
#
_cell.length_a   1.000
_cell.length_b   1.000
_cell.length_c   1.000
_cell.angle_alpha   90.00
_cell.angle_beta   90.00
_cell.angle_gamma   90.00
#
_symmetry.space_group_name_H-M   'P 1'
#
loop_
_entity.id
_entity.type
_entity.pdbx_description
1 polymer ?
#
loop_
_entity_poly.entity_id
_entity_poly.type
_entity_poly.pdbx_seq_one_letter_code
_entity_poly.pdbx_strand_id
1 'polypeptide(L)'
;EQTGPIGRLQLDASFSPVERVTYNVEAARVEQRTDLDKLIIEIETNGTIDPEEAIRRAGSILKDQLSVFVDLQGQEEGVGAQAENQVDPILLRPVDELELTVRSANCLKAENIMYIGDLVQRTEVELLRTPNLGKKSLTEIKEVLEGHGLGLGMRLENWPPASLRPEHELAL
;
A
#
# COMPACT_ATOMS: atom_id res chain seq x y z
N GLU A 1 4.89 37.48 -43.67
CA GLU A 1 4.77 36.07 -44.09
C GLU A 1 5.94 35.70 -44.99
N GLN A 2 6.69 34.65 -44.66
CA GLN A 2 7.81 34.19 -45.49
C GLN A 2 7.24 33.27 -46.58
N THR A 3 7.13 33.79 -47.80
CA THR A 3 6.80 33.00 -48.99
C THR A 3 7.95 32.03 -49.26
N GLY A 4 7.69 30.73 -49.06
CA GLY A 4 8.67 29.67 -49.28
C GLY A 4 9.20 29.62 -50.73
N PRO A 5 10.29 28.86 -50.97
CA PRO A 5 10.90 28.76 -52.30
C PRO A 5 9.89 28.27 -53.36
N ILE A 6 9.92 28.89 -54.53
CA ILE A 6 9.01 28.64 -55.66
C ILE A 6 9.13 27.17 -56.12
N GLY A 7 7.98 26.53 -56.38
CA GLY A 7 7.91 25.13 -56.83
C GLY A 7 7.59 24.10 -55.73
N ARG A 8 7.30 24.53 -54.50
CA ARG A 8 6.77 23.67 -53.44
C ARG A 8 5.28 23.91 -53.23
N LEU A 9 4.50 22.85 -53.31
CA LEU A 9 3.10 22.83 -52.88
C LEU A 9 3.07 22.29 -51.46
N GLN A 10 2.73 23.15 -50.50
CA GLN A 10 2.50 22.72 -49.13
C GLN A 10 1.11 22.09 -49.06
N LEU A 11 1.05 20.92 -48.45
CA LEU A 11 -0.17 20.21 -48.14
C LEU A 11 -0.24 20.05 -46.63
N ASP A 12 -1.46 20.02 -46.11
CA ASP A 12 -1.68 19.73 -44.70
C ASP A 12 -1.37 18.26 -44.42
N ALA A 13 -0.66 18.03 -43.32
CA ALA A 13 -0.35 16.68 -42.89
C ALA A 13 -1.39 16.20 -41.88
N SER A 14 -1.97 15.02 -42.16
CA SER A 14 -2.81 14.31 -41.19
C SER A 14 -1.95 13.28 -40.47
N PHE A 15 -1.77 13.47 -39.16
CA PHE A 15 -1.00 12.56 -38.30
C PHE A 15 -1.91 11.71 -37.40
N SER A 16 -3.14 11.43 -37.84
CA SER A 16 -4.05 10.52 -37.13
C SER A 16 -3.96 9.12 -37.75
N PRO A 17 -3.44 8.13 -37.02
CA PRO A 17 -3.43 6.75 -37.49
C PRO A 17 -4.80 6.06 -37.32
N VAL A 18 -5.71 6.64 -36.54
CA VAL A 18 -7.08 6.14 -36.31
C VAL A 18 -8.05 6.89 -37.22
N GLU A 19 -8.84 6.15 -37.99
CA GLU A 19 -9.82 6.68 -38.94
C GLU A 19 -11.23 6.74 -38.33
N ARG A 20 -11.63 5.69 -37.59
CA ARG A 20 -12.96 5.60 -36.99
C ARG A 20 -12.95 4.81 -35.68
N VAL A 21 -13.77 5.24 -34.73
CA VAL A 21 -14.01 4.55 -33.46
C VAL A 21 -15.50 4.51 -33.17
N THR A 22 -16.02 3.34 -32.82
CA THR A 22 -17.40 3.14 -32.36
C THR A 22 -17.37 2.35 -31.05
N TYR A 23 -18.29 2.64 -30.12
CA TYR A 23 -18.38 1.89 -28.87
C TYR A 23 -19.83 1.57 -28.53
N ASN A 24 -20.05 0.39 -27.97
CA ASN A 24 -21.34 -0.06 -27.45
C ASN A 24 -21.16 -0.63 -26.04
N VAL A 25 -22.12 -0.38 -25.16
CA VAL A 25 -22.15 -0.93 -23.80
C VAL A 25 -23.34 -1.87 -23.69
N GLU A 26 -23.09 -3.10 -23.24
CA GLU A 26 -24.08 -4.15 -23.08
C GLU A 26 -24.07 -4.64 -21.63
N ALA A 27 -25.24 -5.03 -21.10
CA ALA A 27 -25.30 -5.67 -19.78
C ALA A 27 -24.64 -7.06 -19.82
N ALA A 28 -23.74 -7.32 -18.89
CA ALA A 28 -23.00 -8.57 -18.78
C ALA A 28 -23.36 -9.31 -17.50
N ARG A 29 -23.73 -10.59 -17.65
CA ARG A 29 -23.85 -11.51 -16.52
C ARG A 29 -22.56 -12.30 -16.40
N VAL A 30 -21.86 -12.13 -15.28
CA VAL A 30 -20.67 -12.93 -14.95
C VAL A 30 -21.01 -13.78 -13.74
N GLU A 31 -21.18 -15.09 -13.98
CA GLU A 31 -21.57 -16.07 -12.98
C GLU A 31 -22.91 -15.72 -12.29
N GLN A 32 -22.88 -15.44 -10.98
CA GLN A 32 -24.04 -15.04 -10.17
C GLN A 32 -24.23 -13.52 -10.12
N ARG A 33 -23.29 -12.73 -10.65
CA ARG A 33 -23.37 -11.26 -10.67
C ARG A 33 -23.98 -10.77 -11.97
N THR A 34 -24.93 -9.83 -11.86
CA THR A 34 -25.73 -9.29 -12.99
C THR A 34 -25.55 -7.79 -13.17
N ASP A 35 -24.68 -7.18 -12.37
CA ASP A 35 -24.43 -5.75 -12.24
C ASP A 35 -23.17 -5.29 -12.99
N LEU A 36 -22.71 -6.06 -13.97
CA LEU A 36 -21.51 -5.73 -14.75
C LEU A 36 -21.90 -5.26 -16.15
N ASP A 37 -21.09 -4.36 -16.68
CA ASP A 37 -21.20 -3.85 -18.04
C ASP A 37 -20.07 -4.41 -18.91
N LYS A 38 -20.39 -4.80 -20.14
CA LYS A 38 -19.44 -5.17 -21.19
C LYS A 38 -19.33 -4.02 -22.18
N LEU A 39 -18.12 -3.48 -22.29
CA LEU A 39 -17.78 -2.46 -23.29
C LEU A 39 -17.18 -3.12 -24.53
N ILE A 40 -17.78 -2.86 -25.69
CA ILE A 40 -17.29 -3.30 -27.00
C ILE A 40 -16.83 -2.04 -27.73
N ILE A 41 -15.56 -2.03 -28.17
CA ILE A 41 -14.97 -0.92 -28.92
C ILE A 41 -14.50 -1.45 -30.27
N GLU A 42 -14.99 -0.85 -31.34
CA GLU A 42 -14.57 -1.11 -32.71
C GLU A 42 -13.69 0.05 -33.19
N ILE A 43 -12.46 -0.27 -33.60
CA ILE A 43 -11.46 0.72 -34.02
C ILE A 43 -10.98 0.36 -35.42
N GLU A 44 -10.99 1.36 -36.30
CA GLU A 44 -10.48 1.29 -37.66
C GLU A 44 -9.23 2.17 -37.75
N THR A 45 -8.08 1.54 -38.03
CA THR A 45 -6.78 2.23 -38.18
C THR A 45 -6.29 2.12 -39.62
N ASN A 46 -5.45 3.05 -40.03
CA ASN A 46 -4.82 3.06 -41.36
C ASN A 46 -3.62 2.08 -41.48
N GLY A 47 -3.44 1.18 -40.51
CA GLY A 47 -2.36 0.20 -40.46
C GLY A 47 -1.02 0.72 -39.90
N THR A 48 -0.89 2.00 -39.56
CA THR A 48 0.33 2.54 -38.93
C THR A 48 0.51 2.08 -37.48
N ILE A 49 -0.61 1.79 -36.80
CA ILE A 49 -0.64 1.30 -35.42
C ILE A 49 -1.68 0.19 -35.30
N ASP A 50 -1.37 -0.83 -34.51
CA ASP A 50 -2.33 -1.86 -34.16
C ASP A 50 -3.43 -1.29 -33.25
N PRO A 51 -4.70 -1.69 -33.44
CA PRO A 51 -5.81 -1.20 -32.61
C PRO A 51 -5.61 -1.41 -31.10
N GLU A 52 -4.99 -2.53 -30.70
CA GLU A 52 -4.68 -2.81 -29.29
C GLU A 52 -3.70 -1.77 -28.73
N GLU A 53 -2.63 -1.47 -29.47
CA GLU A 53 -1.62 -0.52 -29.04
C GLU A 53 -2.16 0.92 -29.04
N ALA A 54 -3.08 1.25 -29.95
CA ALA A 54 -3.80 2.51 -29.94
C ALA A 54 -4.61 2.70 -28.64
N ILE A 55 -5.36 1.68 -28.20
CA ILE A 55 -6.10 1.72 -26.92
C ILE A 55 -5.12 1.85 -25.75
N ARG A 56 -4.04 1.06 -25.72
CA ARG A 56 -3.04 1.10 -24.65
C ARG A 56 -2.46 2.50 -24.50
N ARG A 57 -2.09 3.13 -25.62
CA ARG A 57 -1.54 4.48 -25.64
C ARG A 57 -2.57 5.53 -25.21
N ALA A 58 -3.82 5.39 -25.65
CA ALA A 58 -4.92 6.25 -25.21
C ALA A 58 -5.15 6.16 -23.69
N GLY A 59 -5.11 4.95 -23.12
CA GLY A 59 -5.22 4.72 -21.68
C GLY A 59 -4.08 5.37 -20.89
N SER A 60 -2.84 5.25 -21.35
CA SER A 60 -1.70 5.93 -20.72
C SER A 60 -1.85 7.45 -20.75
N ILE A 61 -2.21 8.03 -21.90
CA ILE A 61 -2.44 9.47 -22.02
C ILE A 61 -3.55 9.91 -21.07
N LEU A 62 -4.67 9.19 -21.01
CA LEU A 62 -5.77 9.52 -20.11
C LEU A 62 -5.34 9.49 -18.64
N LYS A 63 -4.58 8.46 -18.24
CA LYS A 63 -4.01 8.35 -16.89
C LYS A 63 -3.11 9.54 -16.56
N ASP A 64 -2.22 9.90 -17.47
CA ASP A 64 -1.28 11.01 -17.29
C ASP A 64 -1.99 12.37 -17.24
N GLN A 65 -3.12 12.53 -17.93
CA GLN A 65 -3.95 13.74 -17.81
C GLN A 65 -4.75 13.76 -16.50
N LEU A 66 -5.17 12.59 -16.00
CA LEU A 66 -5.97 12.50 -14.78
C LEU A 66 -5.11 12.65 -13.51
N SER A 67 -3.81 12.34 -13.57
CA SER A 67 -2.90 12.46 -12.42
C SER A 67 -2.86 13.89 -11.86
N VAL A 68 -2.95 14.91 -12.72
CA VAL A 68 -3.03 16.32 -12.30
C VAL A 68 -4.20 16.55 -11.35
N PHE A 69 -5.33 15.89 -11.56
CA PHE A 69 -6.51 16.03 -10.70
C PHE A 69 -6.42 15.20 -9.41
N VAL A 70 -5.76 14.04 -9.46
CA VAL A 70 -5.48 13.23 -8.27
C VAL A 70 -4.55 14.00 -7.31
N ASP A 71 -3.53 14.65 -7.85
CA ASP A 71 -2.59 15.45 -7.07
C ASP A 71 -3.24 16.71 -6.48
N LEU A 72 -4.23 17.29 -7.17
CA LEU A 72 -5.05 18.41 -6.66
C LEU A 72 -6.01 17.96 -5.55
N GLN A 73 -6.62 16.77 -5.67
CA GLN A 73 -7.45 16.19 -4.61
C GLN A 73 -6.61 15.75 -3.39
N GLY A 74 -5.31 15.49 -3.58
CA GLY A 74 -4.36 15.26 -2.49
C GLY A 74 -4.09 16.47 -1.60
N GLN A 75 -4.71 17.63 -1.85
CA GLN A 75 -4.61 18.82 -0.98
C GLN A 75 -5.85 19.09 -0.12
N GLU A 76 -6.97 18.36 -0.28
CA GLU A 76 -8.19 18.60 0.53
C GLU A 76 -8.51 17.55 1.59
N GLU A 77 -7.79 16.42 1.69
CA GLU A 77 -7.80 15.60 2.90
C GLU A 77 -6.37 15.20 3.27
N GLY A 78 -5.84 15.85 4.30
CA GLY A 78 -4.54 15.52 4.85
C GLY A 78 -4.53 14.12 5.47
N VAL A 79 -3.82 13.19 4.84
CA VAL A 79 -2.93 12.25 5.56
C VAL A 79 -1.71 12.03 4.67
N GLY A 80 -0.54 12.40 5.19
CA GLY A 80 0.68 12.53 4.42
C GLY A 80 1.09 11.24 3.72
N ALA A 81 1.46 11.39 2.45
CA ALA A 81 2.58 10.66 1.88
C ALA A 81 3.86 11.08 2.64
N GLN A 82 4.00 10.59 3.87
CA GLN A 82 5.30 10.47 4.51
C GLN A 82 5.63 8.99 4.48
N ALA A 83 6.72 8.70 3.78
CA ALA A 83 7.48 7.46 3.73
C ALA A 83 6.89 6.31 4.55
N GLU A 84 6.57 5.22 3.86
CA GLU A 84 6.51 3.89 4.45
C GLU A 84 7.77 3.64 5.30
N ASN A 85 7.79 4.05 6.56
CA ASN A 85 8.45 3.27 7.59
C ASN A 85 7.53 2.07 7.75
N GLN A 86 7.75 1.08 6.89
CA GLN A 86 7.21 -0.26 7.02
C GLN A 86 7.55 -0.71 8.44
N VAL A 87 6.61 -0.53 9.37
CA VAL A 87 6.70 -1.20 10.65
C VAL A 87 6.66 -2.67 10.30
N ASP A 88 7.77 -3.36 10.56
CA ASP A 88 7.91 -4.76 10.15
C ASP A 88 6.65 -5.53 10.58
N PRO A 89 6.03 -6.32 9.68
CA PRO A 89 4.76 -7.00 9.94
C PRO A 89 4.82 -7.96 11.13
N ILE A 90 6.03 -8.28 11.60
CA ILE A 90 6.27 -9.03 12.82
C ILE A 90 5.94 -8.25 14.10
N LEU A 91 6.13 -6.94 14.12
CA LEU A 91 5.91 -6.12 15.33
C LEU A 91 4.43 -6.07 15.72
N LEU A 92 3.54 -6.19 14.73
CA LEU A 92 2.08 -6.23 14.86
C LEU A 92 1.54 -7.58 15.37
N ARG A 93 2.37 -8.62 15.44
CA ARG A 93 1.92 -9.92 15.92
C ARG A 93 1.72 -9.90 17.43
N PRO A 94 0.72 -10.63 17.96
CA PRO A 94 0.56 -10.79 19.39
C PRO A 94 1.71 -11.63 19.96
N VAL A 95 2.06 -11.37 21.22
CA VAL A 95 3.09 -12.13 21.94
C VAL A 95 2.73 -13.61 22.07
N ASP A 96 1.45 -13.97 21.97
CA ASP A 96 0.99 -15.37 21.98
C ASP A 96 1.45 -16.19 20.77
N GLU A 97 1.76 -15.53 19.65
CA GLU A 97 2.27 -16.20 18.44
C GLU A 97 3.77 -16.45 18.51
N LEU A 98 4.49 -15.76 19.38
CA LEU A 98 5.85 -16.17 19.74
C LEU A 98 5.69 -17.46 20.55
N GLU A 99 6.34 -18.55 20.12
CA GLU A 99 6.32 -19.87 20.77
C GLU A 99 7.03 -19.88 22.14
N LEU A 100 6.70 -18.92 23.01
CA LEU A 100 7.19 -18.76 24.36
C LEU A 100 6.50 -19.76 25.30
N THR A 101 7.15 -20.09 26.40
CA THR A 101 6.51 -20.85 27.46
C THR A 101 5.27 -20.13 27.98
N VAL A 102 4.26 -20.91 28.37
CA VAL A 102 3.01 -20.45 29.00
C VAL A 102 3.26 -19.49 30.17
N ARG A 103 4.39 -19.64 30.88
CA ARG A 103 4.78 -18.72 31.96
C ARG A 103 5.18 -17.36 31.40
N SER A 104 6.07 -17.32 30.41
CA SER A 104 6.60 -16.09 29.82
C SER A 104 5.48 -15.28 29.14
N ALA A 105 4.61 -15.93 28.34
CA ALA A 105 3.47 -15.26 27.70
C ALA A 105 2.47 -14.66 28.71
N ASN A 106 2.14 -15.40 29.78
CA ASN A 106 1.22 -14.90 30.81
C ASN A 106 1.82 -13.76 31.65
N CYS A 107 3.14 -13.77 31.90
CA CYS A 107 3.82 -12.67 32.59
C CYS A 107 3.81 -11.40 31.75
N LEU A 108 4.03 -11.50 30.44
CA LEU A 108 4.00 -10.36 29.52
C LEU A 108 2.59 -9.75 29.42
N LYS A 109 1.56 -10.59 29.33
CA LYS A 109 0.16 -10.14 29.37
C LYS A 109 -0.23 -9.44 30.67
N ALA A 110 0.29 -9.90 31.82
CA ALA A 110 0.01 -9.29 33.12
C ALA A 110 0.55 -7.86 33.23
N GLU A 111 1.64 -7.54 32.51
CA GLU A 111 2.23 -6.20 32.40
C GLU A 111 1.71 -5.40 31.19
N ASN A 112 0.57 -5.81 30.60
CA ASN A 112 -0.05 -5.15 29.45
C ASN A 112 0.83 -5.11 28.18
N ILE A 113 1.72 -6.09 28.00
CA ILE A 113 2.53 -6.28 26.79
C ILE A 113 1.83 -7.30 25.90
N MET A 114 1.07 -6.81 24.91
CA MET A 114 0.22 -7.65 24.05
C MET A 114 0.90 -7.97 22.72
N TYR A 115 1.74 -7.07 22.20
CA TYR A 115 2.36 -7.16 20.88
C TYR A 115 3.88 -7.26 20.95
N ILE A 116 4.48 -7.83 19.89
CA ILE A 116 5.94 -7.92 19.76
C ILE A 116 6.58 -6.52 19.78
N GLY A 117 5.96 -5.53 19.14
CA GLY A 117 6.45 -4.15 19.16
C GLY A 117 6.49 -3.50 20.54
N ASP A 118 5.61 -3.90 21.47
CA ASP A 118 5.64 -3.45 22.87
C ASP A 118 6.80 -4.11 23.63
N LEU A 119 7.07 -5.38 23.34
CA LEU A 119 8.12 -6.17 23.97
C LEU A 119 9.52 -5.68 23.59
N VAL A 120 9.75 -5.39 22.32
CA VAL A 120 11.05 -4.97 21.78
C VAL A 120 11.48 -3.60 22.34
N GLN A 121 10.54 -2.73 22.72
CA GLN A 121 10.84 -1.44 23.36
C GLN A 121 11.28 -1.57 24.82
N ARG A 122 10.98 -2.68 25.49
CA ARG A 122 11.35 -2.89 26.88
C ARG A 122 12.81 -3.33 26.99
N THR A 123 13.48 -2.78 28.00
CA THR A 123 14.86 -3.17 28.31
C THR A 123 14.89 -4.44 29.15
N GLU A 124 15.99 -5.20 29.06
CA GLU A 124 16.21 -6.40 29.88
C GLU A 124 16.04 -6.13 31.39
N VAL A 125 16.43 -4.92 31.83
CA VAL A 125 16.36 -4.48 33.23
C VAL A 125 14.92 -4.25 33.69
N GLU A 126 14.05 -3.76 32.82
CA GLU A 126 12.62 -3.56 33.10
C GLU A 126 11.88 -4.90 33.14
N LEU A 127 12.20 -5.81 32.23
CA LEU A 127 11.64 -7.15 32.22
C LEU A 127 12.00 -7.92 33.50
N LEU A 128 13.23 -7.80 34.00
CA LEU A 128 13.64 -8.47 35.25
C LEU A 128 12.96 -7.89 36.52
N ARG A 129 12.40 -6.68 36.44
CA ARG A 129 11.61 -6.06 37.53
C ARG A 129 10.17 -6.57 37.58
N THR A 130 9.69 -7.18 36.49
CA THR A 130 8.33 -7.70 36.38
C THR A 130 8.12 -8.87 37.36
N PRO A 131 7.04 -8.87 38.17
CA PRO A 131 6.75 -9.99 39.05
C PRO A 131 6.55 -11.28 38.24
N ASN A 132 7.23 -12.35 38.67
CA ASN A 132 7.21 -13.69 38.06
C ASN A 132 8.04 -13.88 36.77
N LEU A 133 8.74 -12.86 36.28
CA LEU A 133 9.71 -13.03 35.18
C LEU A 133 11.11 -13.42 35.72
N GLY A 134 11.49 -14.67 35.52
CA GLY A 134 12.78 -15.19 35.97
C GLY A 134 13.90 -15.09 34.93
N LYS A 135 15.15 -15.28 35.35
CA LYS A 135 16.33 -15.35 34.45
C LYS A 135 16.14 -16.32 33.28
N LYS A 136 15.46 -17.45 33.52
CA LYS A 136 15.15 -18.46 32.49
C LYS A 136 14.18 -17.95 31.41
N SER A 137 13.15 -17.19 31.81
CA SER A 137 12.19 -16.58 30.88
C SER A 137 12.82 -15.44 30.08
N LEU A 138 13.77 -14.70 30.67
CA LEU A 138 14.49 -13.64 29.96
C LEU A 138 15.38 -14.21 28.85
N THR A 139 16.10 -15.30 29.11
CA THR A 139 16.91 -15.99 28.09
C THR A 139 16.04 -16.53 26.96
N GLU A 140 14.90 -17.12 27.29
CA GLU A 140 13.93 -17.62 26.31
C GLU A 140 13.40 -16.50 25.40
N ILE A 141 12.96 -15.37 25.98
CA ILE A 141 12.48 -14.21 25.22
C ILE A 141 13.56 -13.71 24.26
N LYS A 142 14.81 -13.65 24.72
CA LYS A 142 15.95 -13.21 23.91
C LYS A 142 16.24 -14.14 22.74
N GLU A 143 16.27 -15.46 22.98
CA GLU A 143 16.52 -16.46 21.93
C GLU A 143 15.43 -16.42 20.84
N VAL A 144 14.17 -16.29 21.23
CA VAL A 144 13.05 -16.22 20.28
C VAL A 144 13.06 -14.90 19.50
N LEU A 145 13.33 -13.77 20.16
CA LEU A 145 13.48 -12.47 19.48
C LEU A 145 14.65 -12.47 18.50
N GLU A 146 15.80 -13.02 18.88
CA GLU A 146 16.98 -13.17 18.01
C GLU A 146 16.68 -14.09 16.81
N GLY A 147 15.91 -15.17 17.01
CA GLY A 147 15.43 -16.03 15.93
C GLY A 147 14.55 -15.32 14.89
N HIS A 148 13.93 -14.21 15.29
CA HIS A 148 13.13 -13.35 14.45
C HIS A 148 13.87 -12.07 13.97
N GLY A 149 15.16 -11.95 14.27
CA GLY A 149 15.99 -10.80 13.89
C GLY A 149 15.73 -9.53 14.71
N LEU A 150 15.08 -9.64 15.87
CA LEU A 150 14.72 -8.53 16.74
C LEU A 150 15.55 -8.56 18.03
N GLY A 151 15.77 -7.39 18.63
CA GLY A 151 16.51 -7.24 19.89
C GLY A 151 15.68 -6.53 20.97
N LEU A 152 16.03 -6.76 22.24
CA LEU A 152 15.44 -6.00 23.35
C LEU A 152 16.05 -4.59 23.43
N GLY A 153 15.21 -3.59 23.69
CA GLY A 153 15.61 -2.19 23.80
C GLY A 153 15.72 -1.44 22.46
N MET A 154 15.09 -1.92 21.39
CA MET A 154 15.01 -1.15 20.14
C MET A 154 14.02 0.00 20.30
N ARG A 155 14.39 1.20 19.88
CA ARG A 155 13.52 2.37 19.90
C ARG A 155 12.72 2.44 18.60
N LEU A 156 11.44 2.12 18.67
CA LEU A 156 10.51 2.25 17.55
C LEU A 156 9.92 3.68 17.57
N GLU A 157 10.17 4.48 16.53
CA GLU A 157 9.71 5.88 16.49
C GLU A 157 8.20 6.00 16.19
N ASN A 158 7.59 4.99 15.56
CA ASN A 158 6.20 5.00 15.08
C ASN A 158 5.31 3.92 15.75
N TRP A 159 5.56 3.57 17.01
CA TRP A 159 4.82 2.53 17.76
C TRP A 159 4.25 3.08 19.07
N PRO A 160 2.98 2.83 19.43
CA PRO A 160 1.98 1.99 18.77
C PRO A 160 1.27 2.70 17.59
N PRO A 161 0.99 1.99 16.46
CA PRO A 161 0.24 2.55 15.35
C PRO A 161 -1.19 2.91 15.78
N ALA A 162 -1.78 3.92 15.13
CA ALA A 162 -3.11 4.45 15.48
C ALA A 162 -4.23 3.38 15.42
N SER A 163 -4.02 2.29 14.68
CA SER A 163 -4.91 1.12 14.58
C SER A 163 -4.93 0.21 15.80
N LEU A 164 -3.93 0.30 16.69
CA LEU A 164 -3.77 -0.54 17.88
C LEU A 164 -4.12 0.19 19.20
N ARG A 165 -4.51 1.47 19.14
CA ARG A 165 -4.94 2.19 20.34
C ARG A 165 -6.31 1.63 20.78
N PRO A 166 -6.46 1.11 22.01
CA PRO A 166 -7.77 0.76 22.52
C PRO A 166 -8.64 2.02 22.53
N GLU A 167 -9.87 1.92 22.04
CA GLU A 167 -10.86 3.02 21.97
C GLU A 167 -11.20 3.68 23.32
N HIS A 168 -10.64 3.19 24.44
CA HIS A 168 -10.93 3.64 25.79
C HIS A 168 -10.20 4.93 26.25
N GLU A 169 -9.33 5.54 25.44
CA GLU A 169 -8.74 6.86 25.76
C GLU A 169 -9.37 8.03 24.97
N LEU A 170 -10.50 7.82 24.29
CA LEU A 170 -11.28 8.91 23.67
C LEU A 170 -12.34 9.51 24.60
N ALA A 171 -12.35 9.15 25.88
CA ALA A 171 -13.26 9.71 26.86
C ALA A 171 -12.50 10.30 28.06
N LEU A 172 -11.88 11.47 27.86
CA LEU A 172 -11.64 12.47 28.90
C LEU A 172 -11.59 13.86 28.28
#